data_AF-A0A822IXE4-F1
#
_entry.id   AF-A0A822IXE4-F1
#
_cell.length_a   1.000
_cell.length_b   1.000
_cell.length_c   1.000
_cell.angle_alpha   90.00
_cell.angle_beta   90.00
_cell.angle_gamma   90.00
#
_symmetry.space_group_name_H-M   'P 1'
#
loop_
_entity.id
_entity.type
_entity.pdbx_description
1 polymer ?
#
loop_
_entity_poly.entity_id
_entity_poly.type
_entity_poly.pdbx_seq_one_letter_code
_entity_poly.pdbx_strand_id
1 'polypeptide(L)' 'MIDFNSLPLLSKIILVIGFTLGIISLIIFLRYPIMLILMKYSPKYREFIKKTLVTKKPKK' A
#
# COMPACT_ATOMS: atom_id res chain seq x y z
N MET A 1 -22.96 4.46 -17.77
CA MET A 1 -22.20 5.39 -16.92
C MET A 1 -22.89 5.41 -15.57
N ILE A 2 -22.20 5.13 -14.46
CA ILE A 2 -22.85 5.20 -13.14
C ILE A 2 -23.16 6.68 -12.90
N ASP A 3 -24.45 7.02 -12.84
CA ASP A 3 -24.87 8.40 -12.72
C ASP A 3 -24.77 8.83 -11.26
N PHE A 4 -23.67 9.51 -10.94
CA PHE A 4 -23.38 9.94 -9.58
C PHE A 4 -24.47 10.87 -9.05
N ASN A 5 -25.19 11.62 -9.88
CA ASN A 5 -26.18 12.57 -9.38
C ASN A 5 -27.51 11.94 -8.96
N SER A 6 -27.84 10.74 -9.45
CA SER A 6 -29.08 10.05 -9.08
C SER A 6 -28.97 9.20 -7.81
N LEU A 7 -27.78 9.08 -7.23
CA LEU A 7 -27.54 8.25 -6.05
C LEU A 7 -27.99 8.95 -4.75
N PRO A 8 -28.68 8.24 -3.84
CA PRO A 8 -28.97 8.71 -2.50
C PRO A 8 -27.68 9.13 -1.78
N LEU A 9 -27.77 10.17 -0.94
CA LEU A 9 -26.64 10.76 -0.24
C LEU A 9 -25.82 9.72 0.55
N LEU A 10 -26.50 8.78 1.21
CA LEU A 10 -25.90 7.65 1.91
C LEU A 10 -25.10 6.73 0.99
N SER A 11 -25.65 6.37 -0.17
CA SER A 11 -24.98 5.49 -1.13
C SER A 11 -23.71 6.14 -1.70
N LYS A 12 -23.72 7.46 -1.92
CA LYS A 12 -22.51 8.22 -2.31
C LYS A 12 -21.42 8.15 -1.26
N ILE A 13 -21.79 8.37 0.01
CA ILE A 13 -20.84 8.36 1.13
C ILE A 13 -20.21 6.97 1.26
N ILE A 14 -21.02 5.91 1.25
CA ILE A 14 -20.53 4.53 1.35
C ILE A 14 -19.62 4.18 0.16
N LEU A 15 -19.95 4.64 -1.05
CA LEU A 15 -19.14 4.44 -2.24
C LEU A 15 -17.75 5.10 -2.10
N VAL A 16 -17.70 6.37 -1.66
CA VAL A 16 -16.44 7.09 -1.46
C VAL A 16 -15.60 6.44 -0.36
N ILE A 17 -16.23 6.05 0.75
CA ILE A 17 -15.53 5.40 1.87
C ILE A 17 -15.01 4.01 1.46
N GLY A 18 -15.85 3.20 0.82
CA GLY A 18 -15.45 1.88 0.34
C GLY A 18 -14.32 1.96 -0.70
N PHE A 19 -14.38 2.93 -1.60
CA PHE A 19 -13.35 3.15 -2.60
C PHE A 19 -12.02 3.61 -1.99
N THR A 20 -12.05 4.55 -1.04
CA THR A 20 -10.85 5.03 -0.35
C THR A 20 -10.20 3.93 0.49
N LEU A 21 -10.99 3.14 1.23
CA LEU A 21 -10.50 1.96 1.95
C LEU A 21 -9.91 0.90 1.01
N GLY A 22 -10.55 0.66 -0.14
CA GLY A 22 -10.04 -0.24 -1.18
C GLY A 22 -8.68 0.19 -1.73
N ILE A 23 -8.51 1.48 -2.03
CA ILE A 23 -7.22 2.03 -2.50
C ILE A 23 -6.14 1.88 -1.43
N ILE A 24 -6.43 2.25 -0.18
CA ILE A 24 -5.46 2.13 0.92
C ILE A 24 -5.04 0.67 1.11
N SER A 25 -6.00 -0.25 1.09
CA SER A 25 -5.73 -1.70 1.19
C SER A 25 -4.84 -2.18 0.04
N LEU A 26 -5.12 -1.74 -1.19
CA LEU A 26 -4.31 -2.08 -2.37
C LEU A 26 -2.88 -1.57 -2.25
N ILE A 27 -2.67 -0.34 -1.77
CA ILE A 27 -1.34 0.25 -1.55
C ILE A 27 -0.55 -0.56 -0.52
N ILE A 28 -1.19 -0.96 0.59
CA ILE A 28 -0.55 -1.78 1.63
C ILE A 28 -0.18 -3.15 1.08
N PHE A 29 -1.09 -3.78 0.32
CA PHE A 29 -0.85 -5.07 -0.32
C PHE A 29 0.32 -5.01 -1.30
N LEU A 30 0.41 -3.95 -2.12
CA LEU A 30 1.49 -3.73 -3.09
C LEU A 30 2.84 -3.41 -2.45
N ARG A 31 2.88 -2.93 -1.20
CA ARG A 31 4.12 -2.54 -0.52
C ARG A 31 5.13 -3.70 -0.45
N TYR A 32 4.67 -4.89 -0.09
CA TYR A 32 5.51 -6.10 0.01
C TYR A 32 6.08 -6.58 -1.34
N PRO A 33 5.28 -6.79 -2.39
CA PRO A 33 5.80 -7.21 -3.68
C PRO A 33 6.71 -6.15 -4.30
N ILE A 34 6.43 -4.85 -4.16
CA ILE A 34 7.33 -3.79 -4.61
C ILE A 34 8.70 -3.91 -3.91
N MET A 35 8.71 -4.12 -2.59
CA MET A 35 9.95 -4.32 -1.83
C MET A 35 10.71 -5.56 -2.29
N LEU A 36 10.02 -6.67 -2.54
CA LEU A 36 10.62 -7.92 -3.04
C LEU A 36 11.23 -7.75 -4.44
N ILE A 37 10.52 -7.07 -5.34
CA ILE A 37 11.01 -6.76 -6.69
C ILE A 37 12.26 -5.89 -6.59
N LEU A 38 12.22 -4.81 -5.80
CA LEU A 38 13.38 -3.93 -5.60
C LEU A 38 14.58 -4.68 -5.02
N MET A 39 14.35 -5.61 -4.08
CA MET A 39 15.40 -6.44 -3.50
C MET A 39 16.00 -7.45 -4.50
N LYS A 40 15.20 -7.91 -5.47
CA LYS A 40 15.63 -8.83 -6.54
C LYS A 40 16.46 -8.11 -7.61
N TYR A 41 16.05 -6.93 -8.05
CA TYR A 41 16.67 -6.23 -9.19
C TYR A 41 17.76 -5.23 -8.79
N SER A 42 17.70 -4.64 -7.59
CA SER A 42 18.63 -3.59 -7.17
C SER A 42 19.56 -4.04 -6.03
N PRO A 43 20.86 -4.25 -6.29
CA PRO A 43 21.82 -4.58 -5.24
C PRO A 43 21.97 -3.44 -4.22
N LYS A 44 21.85 -2.18 -4.67
CA LYS A 44 21.85 -0.99 -3.79
C LYS A 44 20.68 -1.03 -2.80
N TYR A 45 19.49 -1.40 -3.26
CA TYR A 45 18.32 -1.52 -2.40
C TYR A 45 18.47 -2.68 -1.40
N ARG A 46 19.06 -3.80 -1.83
CA ARG A 46 19.35 -4.94 -0.96
C ARG A 46 20.33 -4.57 0.16
N GLU A 47 21.38 -3.81 -0.14
CA GLU A 47 22.30 -3.30 0.89
C GLU A 47 21.64 -2.30 1.84
N PHE A 48 20.78 -1.43 1.31
CA PHE A 48 19.99 -0.49 2.11
C PHE A 48 19.10 -1.22 3.12
N ILE A 49 18.34 -2.23 2.67
CA ILE A 49 17.48 -3.08 3.52
C ILE A 49 18.33 -3.82 4.56
N LYS A 50 19.49 -4.38 4.18
CA LYS A 50 20.38 -5.08 5.11
C LYS A 50 20.87 -4.15 6.23
N LYS A 51 21.29 -2.92 5.89
CA LYS A 51 21.70 -1.92 6.88
C LYS A 51 20.55 -1.54 7.83
N THR A 52 19.36 -1.27 7.27
CA THR A 52 18.18 -0.90 8.09
C THR A 52 17.68 -2.04 8.99
N LEU A 53 17.71 -3.29 8.53
CA LEU A 53 17.33 -4.45 9.34
C LEU A 53 18.35 -4.74 10.46
N VAL A 54 19.64 -4.52 10.22
CA VAL A 54 20.68 -4.67 11.25
C VAL A 54 20.53 -3.63 12.35
N THR A 55 20.21 -2.38 12.00
CA THR A 55 19.92 -1.32 12.98
C THR A 55 18.62 -1.56 13.75
N LYS A 56 17.64 -2.23 13.13
CA LYS A 56 16.34 -2.54 13.75
C LYS A 56 16.32 -3.82 14.58
N LYS A 57 17.37 -4.64 14.60
CA LYS A 57 17.45 -5.74 15.56
C LYS A 57 17.47 -5.12 16.95
N PRO A 58 16.43 -5.29 17.79
CA PRO A 58 16.55 -4.93 19.18
C PRO A 58 17.74 -5.72 19.73
N LYS A 59 18.73 -5.03 20.28
CA LYS A 59 19.70 -5.68 21.17
C LYS A 59 18.84 -6.35 22.25
N LYS A 60 18.75 -7.68 22.20
CA LYS A 60 18.33 -8.49 23.33
C LYS A 60 19.23 -8.16 24.51
#